data_AF-G5N9F1-F1
#
_entry.id   AF-G5N9F1-F1
#
_cell.length_a   1.000
_cell.length_b   1.000
_cell.length_c   1.000
_cell.angle_alpha   90.00
_cell.angle_beta   90.00
_cell.angle_gamma   90.00
#
_symmetry.space_group_name_H-M   'P 1'
#
loop_
_entity.id
_entity.type
_entity.pdbx_description
1 polymer ?
#
loop_
_entity_poly.entity_id
_entity_poly.type
_entity_poly.pdbx_seq_one_letter_code
_entity_poly.pdbx_strand_id
1 'polypeptide(L)' 'MNKVAQYYRELVASLSERLRNGERDIDALVEQARQRVMQTGELTRTEVDELTRAV' A
#
# COMPACT_ATOMS: atom_id res chain seq x y z
N MET A 1 -7.73 15.86 6.87
CA MET A 1 -6.63 15.24 6.10
C MET A 1 -7.02 13.78 5.86
N ASN A 2 -7.10 13.34 4.62
CA ASN A 2 -7.50 11.97 4.30
C ASN A 2 -6.28 11.04 4.43
N LYS A 3 -6.17 10.31 5.55
CA LYS A 3 -5.05 9.39 5.84
C LYS A 3 -4.88 8.33 4.75
N VAL A 4 -5.99 7.90 4.14
CA VAL A 4 -6.01 6.99 2.99
C VAL A 4 -5.18 7.54 1.82
N ALA A 5 -5.36 8.82 1.47
CA ALA A 5 -4.65 9.44 0.36
C ALA A 5 -3.15 9.63 0.64
N GLN A 6 -2.75 9.77 1.91
CA GLN A 6 -1.35 9.80 2.29
C GLN A 6 -0.71 8.41 2.14
N TYR A 7 -1.35 7.38 2.72
CA TYR A 7 -0.87 6.01 2.61
C TYR A 7 -0.82 5.51 1.17
N TYR A 8 -1.81 5.84 0.34
CA TYR A 8 -1.79 5.50 -1.08
C TYR A 8 -0.57 6.07 -1.80
N ARG A 9 -0.22 7.34 -1.54
CA ARG A 9 0.97 7.96 -2.13
C ARG A 9 2.26 7.30 -1.67
N GLU A 10 2.38 6.98 -0.38
CA GLU A 10 3.55 6.28 0.17
C GLU A 10 3.68 4.86 -0.41
N LEU A 11 2.56 4.15 -0.55
CA LEU A 11 2.51 2.79 -1.09
C LEU A 11 2.90 2.78 -2.58
N VAL A 12 2.34 3.68 -3.39
CA VAL A 12 2.69 3.84 -4.81
C VAL A 12 4.15 4.25 -4.99
N ALA A 13 4.69 5.12 -4.13
CA ALA A 13 6.09 5.50 -4.17
C ALA A 13 7.02 4.30 -3.87
N SER A 14 6.70 3.52 -2.83
CA SER A 14 7.45 2.32 -2.46
C SER A 14 7.36 1.22 -3.54
N LEU A 15 6.17 0.98 -4.11
CA LEU A 15 5.98 0.07 -5.24
C LEU A 15 6.82 0.50 -6.45
N SER A 16 6.78 1.79 -6.80
CA SER A 16 7.51 2.34 -7.95
C SER A 16 9.03 2.25 -7.79
N GLU A 17 9.53 2.38 -6.57
CA GLU A 17 10.95 2.19 -6.26
C GLU A 17 11.36 0.72 -6.41
N ARG A 18 10.58 -0.20 -5.85
CA ARG A 18 10.83 -1.64 -5.94
C ARG A 18 10.73 -2.19 -7.37
N LEU A 19 9.75 -1.71 -8.14
CA LEU A 19 9.65 -1.99 -9.58
C LEU A 19 10.89 -1.53 -10.35
N ARG A 20 11.41 -0.34 -10.02
CA ARG A 20 12.68 0.17 -10.59
C ARG A 20 13.89 -0.66 -10.18
N ASN A 21 13.88 -1.23 -8.97
CA ASN A 21 14.90 -2.15 -8.48
C ASN A 21 14.78 -3.57 -9.05
N GLY A 22 13.81 -3.82 -9.94
CA GLY A 22 13.62 -5.11 -10.62
C GLY A 22 12.71 -6.09 -9.87
N GLU A 23 12.14 -5.68 -8.73
CA GLU A 23 11.16 -6.46 -7.99
C GLU A 23 9.81 -6.37 -8.72
N ARG A 24 9.39 -7.46 -9.36
CA ARG A 24 8.15 -7.52 -10.17
C ARG A 24 6.98 -8.21 -9.47
N ASP A 25 7.20 -8.66 -8.24
CA ASP A 25 6.16 -9.33 -7.47
C ASP A 25 5.24 -8.29 -6.81
N ILE A 26 4.44 -7.61 -7.65
CA ILE A 26 3.53 -6.54 -7.20
C ILE A 26 2.59 -7.08 -6.12
N ASP A 27 2.15 -8.33 -6.23
CA ASP A 27 1.28 -8.98 -5.24
C ASP A 27 1.95 -9.07 -3.87
N ALA A 28 3.22 -9.50 -3.81
CA ALA A 28 3.97 -9.55 -2.55
C ALA A 28 4.17 -8.16 -1.92
N LEU A 29 4.36 -7.13 -2.75
CA LEU A 29 4.56 -5.76 -2.29
C LEU A 29 3.27 -5.13 -1.76
N VAL A 30 2.17 -5.37 -2.46
CA VAL A 30 0.83 -4.95 -2.05
C VAL A 30 0.44 -5.63 -0.73
N GLU A 31 0.69 -6.94 -0.61
CA GLU A 31 0.40 -7.67 0.63
C GLU A 31 1.28 -7.21 1.80
N GLN A 32 2.57 -6.94 1.58
CA GLN A 32 3.44 -6.35 2.61
C GLN A 32 2.91 -5.00 3.09
N ALA A 33 2.50 -4.13 2.17
CA ALA A 33 1.97 -2.83 2.52
C ALA A 33 0.62 -2.96 3.27
N ARG A 34 -0.24 -3.88 2.84
CA ARG A 34 -1.50 -4.22 3.50
C ARG A 34 -1.27 -4.65 4.95
N GLN A 35 -0.32 -5.56 5.19
CA GLN A 35 0.02 -6.02 6.53
C GLN A 35 0.56 -4.89 7.42
N ARG A 36 1.39 -4.00 6.85
CA ARG A 36 1.97 -2.88 7.58
C ARG A 36 0.88 -1.90 8.04
N VAL A 37 -0.07 -1.60 7.16
CA VAL A 37 -1.23 -0.76 7.45
C VAL A 37 -2.17 -1.39 8.48
N MET A 38 -2.39 -2.70 8.40
CA MET A 38 -3.19 -3.41 9.39
C MET A 38 -2.52 -3.45 10.77
N GLN A 39 -1.18 -3.49 10.82
CA GLN A 39 -0.41 -3.45 12.08
C GLN A 39 -0.39 -2.06 12.72
N THR A 40 -0.35 -0.98 11.93
CA THR A 40 -0.41 0.38 12.50
C THR A 40 -1.79 0.71 13.06
N GLY A 41 -2.84 0.01 12.61
CA GLY A 41 -4.22 0.23 13.07
C GLY A 41 -4.77 1.60 12.69
N GLU A 42 -4.09 2.30 11.78
CA GLU A 42 -4.41 3.68 11.40
C GLU A 42 -5.49 3.77 10.32
N LEU A 43 -5.76 2.66 9.63
CA LEU A 43 -6.74 2.53 8.57
C LEU A 43 -7.69 1.38 8.90
N THR A 44 -8.98 1.64 8.70
CA THR A 44 -10.04 0.64 8.82
C THR A 44 -9.95 -0.38 7.70
N ARG A 45 -10.55 -1.55 7.90
CA ARG A 45 -10.56 -2.63 6.91
C ARG A 45 -11.08 -2.16 5.53
N THR A 46 -12.09 -1.29 5.54
CA THR A 46 -12.65 -0.66 4.32
C THR A 46 -11.65 0.24 3.61
N GLU A 47 -10.90 1.05 4.35
CA GLU A 47 -9.89 1.94 3.77
C GLU A 47 -8.70 1.15 3.19
N VAL A 48 -8.35 0.00 3.80
CA VAL A 48 -7.36 -0.93 3.26
C VAL A 48 -7.83 -1.59 1.97
N ASP A 49 -9.09 -2.01 1.91
CA ASP A 49 -9.71 -2.59 0.71
C ASP A 49 -9.79 -1.56 -0.43
N GLU A 50 -10.09 -0.30 -0.13
CA GLU A 50 -10.06 0.79 -1.12
C GLU A 50 -8.64 1.04 -1.66
N LEU A 51 -7.64 0.97 -0.80
CA LEU A 51 -6.22 1.16 -1.14
C LEU A 51 -5.70 0.07 -2.08
N THR A 52 -6.12 -1.18 -1.85
CA THR A 52 -5.70 -2.35 -2.62
C THR A 52 -6.44 -2.50 -3.94
N ARG A 53 -7.70 -2.03 -4.02
CA ARG A 53 -8.50 -2.09 -5.26
C ARG A 53 -7.99 -1.17 -6.37
N ALA A 54 -7.20 -0.16 -6.04
CA ALA A 54 -6.70 0.83 -6.99
C ALA A 54 -5.36 0.46 -7.65
N VAL A 55 -4.73 -0.65 -7.23
CA VAL A 55 -3.47 -1.19 -7.79
C VAL A 55 -3.78 -2.33 -8.75
#